data_AF-E6X8K8-F1
#
_entry.id   AF-E6X8K8-F1
#
_cell.length_a   1.000
_cell.length_b   1.000
_cell.length_c   1.000
_cell.angle_alpha   90.00
_cell.angle_beta   90.00
_cell.angle_gamma   90.00
#
_symmetry.space_group_name_H-M   'P 1'
#
loop_
_entity.id
_entity.type
_entity.pdbx_description
1 polymer ?
#
loop_
_entity_poly.entity_id
_entity_poly.type
_entity_poly.pdbx_seq_one_letter_code
_entity_poly.pdbx_strand_id
1 'polypeptide(L)'
;MKNILFTALMMLFVINLSNAQAAAKENMENEKSEKLLLTIFLKHDQSMNLNEIEDIRNEQGFYKNFPPEGVSVVNWYVVMGIGQMVVLELPASKLKEVNLAIERTAWKAFRSEVYPTYDLYPIIEHKLGNKSKVSY
;
A
#
# COMPACT_ATOMS: atom_id res chain seq x y z
N MET A 1 28.97 -0.60 51.88
CA MET A 1 27.69 0.02 51.48
C MET A 1 27.80 0.84 50.18
N LYS A 2 28.79 1.73 50.02
CA LYS A 2 28.98 2.55 48.80
C LYS A 2 29.08 1.75 47.48
N ASN A 3 29.79 0.62 47.48
CA ASN A 3 29.96 -0.21 46.27
C ASN A 3 28.66 -0.95 45.87
N ILE A 4 27.82 -1.30 46.84
CA ILE A 4 26.51 -1.95 46.61
C ILE A 4 25.51 -0.95 46.01
N LEU A 5 25.56 0.31 46.47
CA LEU A 5 24.72 1.37 45.93
C LEU A 5 25.13 1.73 44.49
N PHE A 6 26.43 1.72 44.20
CA PHE A 6 26.96 1.99 42.85
C PHE A 6 26.60 0.88 41.86
N THR A 7 26.70 -0.40 42.25
CA THR A 7 26.30 -1.52 41.39
C THR A 7 24.79 -1.54 41.15
N ALA A 8 23.97 -1.23 42.15
CA ALA A 8 22.52 -1.12 41.98
C ALA A 8 22.14 0.00 40.99
N LEU A 9 22.81 1.15 41.07
CA LEU A 9 22.59 2.27 40.15
C LEU A 9 23.02 1.94 38.71
N MET A 10 24.14 1.24 38.56
CA MET A 10 24.63 0.80 37.25
C MET A 10 23.70 -0.25 36.63
N MET A 11 23.13 -1.15 37.43
CA MET A 11 22.16 -2.15 36.98
C MET A 11 20.83 -1.49 36.57
N LEU A 12 20.37 -0.48 37.31
CA LEU A 12 19.22 0.35 36.91
C LEU A 12 19.47 1.04 35.56
N PHE A 13 20.68 1.57 35.34
CA PHE A 13 21.02 2.25 34.09
C PHE A 13 21.00 1.28 32.90
N VAL A 14 21.52 0.06 33.06
CA VAL A 14 21.50 -0.98 32.02
C VAL A 14 20.07 -1.42 31.67
N ILE A 15 19.19 -1.55 32.68
CA ILE A 15 17.78 -1.90 32.47
C ILE A 15 17.05 -0.79 31.69
N ASN A 16 17.25 0.47 32.07
CA ASN A 16 16.64 1.61 31.36
C ASN A 16 17.14 1.73 29.92
N LEU A 17 18.44 1.50 29.68
CA LEU A 17 19.02 1.54 28.33
C LEU A 17 18.46 0.40 27.45
N SER A 18 18.30 -0.80 28.02
CA SER A 18 17.72 -1.95 27.33
C SER A 18 16.24 -1.72 26.96
N ASN A 19 15.46 -1.13 27.86
CA ASN A 19 14.06 -0.76 27.59
C ASN A 19 13.93 0.32 26.51
N ALA A 20 14.79 1.33 26.52
CA ALA A 20 14.82 2.36 25.48
C ALA A 20 15.16 1.79 24.09
N GLN A 21 16.08 0.82 24.05
CA GLN A 21 16.48 0.14 22.80
C GLN A 21 15.37 -0.78 22.26
N ALA A 22 14.63 -1.46 23.15
CA ALA A 22 13.46 -2.25 22.78
C ALA A 22 12.33 -1.38 22.24
N ALA A 23 12.01 -0.26 22.90
CA ALA A 23 10.97 0.68 22.46
C ALA A 23 11.34 1.37 21.12
N ALA A 24 12.61 1.67 20.89
CA ALA A 24 13.06 2.21 19.60
C ALA A 24 12.93 1.18 18.46
N LYS A 25 13.21 -0.10 18.76
CA LYS A 25 13.09 -1.20 17.79
C LYS A 25 11.62 -1.49 17.46
N GLU A 26 10.74 -1.51 18.45
CA GLU A 26 9.30 -1.70 18.28
C GLU A 26 8.68 -0.56 17.46
N ASN A 27 9.05 0.70 17.74
CA ASN A 27 8.59 1.84 16.93
C ASN A 27 9.10 1.78 15.48
N MET A 28 10.35 1.38 15.25
CA MET A 28 10.87 1.20 13.87
C MET A 28 10.19 0.03 13.14
N GLU A 29 9.85 -1.06 13.83
CA GLU A 29 9.11 -2.19 13.25
C GLU A 29 7.66 -1.79 12.94
N ASN A 30 7.03 -0.97 13.78
CA ASN A 30 5.68 -0.46 13.58
C ASN A 30 5.60 0.56 12.43
N GLU A 31 6.55 1.50 12.36
CA GLU A 31 6.70 2.43 11.22
C GLU A 31 6.97 1.70 9.89
N LYS A 32 7.63 0.54 9.94
CA LYS A 32 7.85 -0.31 8.76
C LYS A 32 6.62 -1.13 8.36
N SER A 33 5.57 -1.15 9.19
CA SER A 33 4.37 -1.97 9.01
C SER A 33 3.12 -1.20 8.58
N GLU A 34 3.10 0.14 8.70
CA GLU A 34 1.96 0.93 8.25
C GLU A 34 1.94 1.08 6.72
N LYS A 35 1.23 0.16 6.09
CA LYS A 35 0.93 0.19 4.66
C LYS A 35 -0.47 0.76 4.43
N LEU A 36 -0.60 1.52 3.36
CA LEU A 36 -1.87 2.04 2.88
C LEU A 36 -2.43 1.19 1.74
N LEU A 37 -3.74 1.27 1.53
CA LEU A 37 -4.40 0.74 0.34
C LEU A 37 -4.77 1.88 -0.60
N LEU A 38 -4.44 1.73 -1.89
CA LEU A 38 -4.91 2.61 -2.96
C LEU A 38 -5.83 1.83 -3.89
N THR A 39 -7.06 2.31 -4.06
CA THR A 39 -7.94 1.84 -5.13
C THR A 39 -7.79 2.77 -6.32
N ILE A 40 -7.37 2.22 -7.45
CA ILE A 40 -7.11 2.94 -8.70
C ILE A 40 -8.10 2.46 -9.75
N PHE A 41 -8.86 3.38 -10.32
CA PHE A 41 -9.63 3.11 -11.53
C PHE A 41 -8.86 3.58 -12.75
N LEU A 42 -8.56 2.65 -13.66
CA LEU A 42 -8.03 2.92 -14.98
C LEU A 42 -9.19 2.86 -15.97
N LYS A 43 -9.88 3.99 -16.14
CA LYS A 43 -11.08 4.06 -16.97
C LYS A 43 -10.72 4.03 -18.43
N HIS A 44 -11.43 3.23 -19.22
CA HIS A 44 -11.25 3.22 -20.67
C HIS A 44 -11.68 4.56 -21.27
N ASP A 45 -10.98 4.98 -22.31
CA ASP A 45 -11.47 6.00 -23.22
C ASP A 45 -12.11 5.33 -24.43
N GLN A 46 -13.43 5.48 -24.56
CA GLN A 46 -14.21 4.83 -25.61
C GLN A 46 -14.02 5.49 -26.99
N SER A 47 -13.23 6.56 -27.10
CA SER A 47 -12.78 7.04 -28.41
C SER A 47 -11.74 6.12 -29.05
N MET A 48 -11.18 5.15 -28.30
CA MET A 48 -10.20 4.18 -28.78
C MET A 48 -10.72 2.75 -28.67
N ASN A 49 -10.23 1.88 -29.54
CA ASN A 49 -10.44 0.45 -29.45
C ASN A 49 -9.37 -0.25 -28.59
N LEU A 50 -9.56 -1.53 -28.30
CA LEU A 50 -8.66 -2.28 -27.40
C LEU A 50 -7.22 -2.38 -27.90
N ASN A 51 -6.99 -2.48 -29.21
CA ASN A 51 -5.66 -2.57 -29.78
C ASN A 51 -4.92 -1.23 -29.65
N GLU A 52 -5.59 -0.12 -29.94
CA GLU A 52 -5.01 1.22 -29.76
C GLU A 52 -4.61 1.46 -28.30
N ILE A 53 -5.45 1.06 -27.34
CA ILE A 53 -5.12 1.17 -25.92
C ILE A 53 -3.93 0.27 -25.55
N GLU A 54 -3.87 -0.97 -26.09
CA GLU A 54 -2.77 -1.90 -25.86
C GLU A 54 -1.44 -1.38 -26.41
N ASP A 55 -1.45 -0.82 -27.62
CA ASP A 55 -0.27 -0.22 -28.25
C ASP A 55 0.27 0.92 -27.40
N ILE A 56 -0.60 1.84 -26.95
CA ILE A 56 -0.20 2.94 -26.06
C ILE A 56 0.42 2.42 -24.76
N ARG A 57 -0.18 1.39 -24.12
CA ARG A 57 0.38 0.80 -22.89
C ARG A 57 1.77 0.22 -23.11
N ASN A 58 1.98 -0.46 -24.24
CA ASN A 58 3.27 -1.05 -24.58
C ASN A 58 4.32 0.03 -24.88
N GLU A 59 3.98 1.01 -25.71
CA GLU A 59 4.87 2.13 -26.05
C GLU A 59 5.28 2.95 -24.83
N GLN A 60 4.36 3.21 -23.90
CA GLN A 60 4.64 3.94 -22.67
C GLN A 60 5.26 3.07 -21.57
N GLY A 61 5.41 1.77 -21.79
CA GLY A 61 6.02 0.84 -20.85
C GLY A 61 5.20 0.61 -19.57
N PHE A 62 3.86 0.64 -19.66
CA PHE A 62 2.96 0.41 -18.54
C PHE A 62 3.27 -0.87 -17.78
N TYR A 63 3.33 -2.00 -18.48
CA TYR A 63 3.56 -3.33 -17.89
C TYR A 63 4.94 -3.50 -17.26
N LYS A 64 5.91 -2.66 -17.67
CA LYS A 64 7.27 -2.71 -17.12
C LYS A 64 7.38 -1.90 -15.83
N ASN A 65 6.64 -0.81 -15.71
CA ASN A 65 6.85 0.19 -14.67
C ASN A 65 5.73 0.26 -13.63
N PHE A 66 4.57 -0.36 -13.90
CA PHE A 66 3.42 -0.35 -13.00
C PHE A 66 3.00 -1.76 -12.56
N PRO A 67 2.82 -2.00 -11.24
CA PRO A 67 3.15 -1.10 -10.13
C PRO A 67 4.68 -0.96 -9.96
N PRO A 68 5.16 0.15 -9.36
CA PRO A 68 6.58 0.34 -9.10
C PRO A 68 7.11 -0.59 -7.99
N GLU A 69 8.43 -0.74 -7.93
CA GLU A 69 9.08 -1.59 -6.93
C GLU A 69 8.73 -1.18 -5.48
N GLY A 70 8.40 -2.18 -4.66
CA GLY A 70 7.99 -2.00 -3.26
C GLY A 70 6.49 -1.79 -3.07
N VAL A 71 5.70 -1.92 -4.15
CA VAL A 71 4.23 -1.84 -4.13
C VAL A 71 3.65 -3.19 -4.53
N SER A 72 2.63 -3.65 -3.82
CA SER A 72 2.00 -4.96 -4.03
C SER A 72 0.60 -4.80 -4.62
N VAL A 73 0.22 -5.68 -5.54
CA VAL A 73 -1.17 -5.76 -6.02
C VAL A 73 -1.96 -6.62 -5.04
N VAL A 74 -3.03 -6.05 -4.49
CA VAL A 74 -4.00 -6.76 -3.64
C VAL A 74 -5.06 -7.43 -4.51
N ASN A 75 -5.66 -6.65 -5.42
CA ASN A 75 -6.62 -7.15 -6.40
C ASN A 75 -6.52 -6.36 -7.72
N TRP A 76 -6.88 -7.01 -8.83
CA TRP A 76 -7.00 -6.36 -10.14
C TRP A 76 -8.19 -6.96 -10.88
N TYR A 77 -9.16 -6.12 -11.21
CA TYR A 77 -10.38 -6.54 -11.88
C TYR A 77 -10.64 -5.72 -13.14
N VAL A 78 -11.31 -6.36 -14.11
CA VAL A 78 -12.06 -5.64 -15.13
C VAL A 78 -13.43 -5.30 -14.54
N VAL A 79 -13.75 -4.02 -14.48
CA VAL A 79 -15.05 -3.50 -14.06
C VAL A 79 -15.80 -3.09 -15.32
N MET A 80 -16.76 -3.92 -15.72
CA MET A 80 -17.56 -3.72 -16.94
C MET A 80 -18.19 -2.31 -16.95
N GLY A 81 -18.00 -1.58 -18.06
CA GLY A 81 -18.48 -0.20 -18.21
C GLY A 81 -17.61 0.89 -17.60
N ILE A 82 -16.57 0.53 -16.83
CA ILE A 82 -15.58 1.48 -16.29
C ILE A 82 -14.22 1.26 -16.93
N GLY A 83 -13.70 0.04 -16.86
CA GLY A 83 -12.36 -0.30 -17.32
C GLY A 83 -11.71 -1.25 -16.34
N GLN A 84 -10.56 -0.88 -15.79
CA GLN A 84 -9.88 -1.70 -14.79
C GLN A 84 -9.91 -1.03 -13.41
N MET A 85 -9.98 -1.84 -12.36
CA MET A 85 -9.85 -1.40 -10.99
C MET A 85 -8.74 -2.22 -10.33
N VAL A 86 -7.76 -1.52 -9.77
CA VAL A 86 -6.59 -2.11 -9.13
C VAL A 86 -6.53 -1.63 -7.68
N VAL A 87 -6.44 -2.56 -6.74
CA VAL A 87 -6.15 -2.24 -5.34
C VAL A 87 -4.68 -2.54 -5.10
N LEU A 88 -3.93 -1.54 -4.67
CA LEU A 88 -2.51 -1.65 -4.33
C LEU A 88 -2.32 -1.51 -2.82
N GLU A 89 -1.36 -2.25 -2.27
CA GLU A 89 -0.81 -2.06 -0.94
C GLU A 89 0.62 -1.49 -1.07
N LEU A 90 0.92 -0.43 -0.33
CA LEU A 90 2.22 0.23 -0.38
C LEU A 90 2.57 0.94 0.93
N PRO A 91 3.86 1.14 1.24
CA PRO A 91 4.26 2.09 2.28
C PRO A 91 3.95 3.53 1.84
N ALA A 92 3.68 4.42 2.81
CA ALA A 92 3.40 5.85 2.55
C ALA A 92 4.48 6.55 1.72
N SER A 93 5.74 6.14 1.89
CA SER A 93 6.88 6.67 1.15
C SER A 93 6.83 6.41 -0.36
N LYS A 94 6.03 5.44 -0.83
CA LYS A 94 5.90 5.04 -2.25
C LYS A 94 4.76 5.71 -2.99
N LEU A 95 3.96 6.55 -2.33
CA LEU A 95 2.79 7.19 -2.93
C LEU A 95 3.16 8.04 -4.16
N LYS A 96 4.28 8.78 -4.09
CA LYS A 96 4.77 9.60 -5.19
C LYS A 96 5.16 8.75 -6.40
N GLU A 97 5.85 7.64 -6.17
CA GLU A 97 6.30 6.72 -7.21
C GLU A 97 5.11 6.06 -7.92
N VAL A 98 4.07 5.68 -7.17
CA VAL A 98 2.82 5.18 -7.78
C VAL A 98 2.16 6.24 -8.64
N ASN A 99 2.01 7.47 -8.15
CA ASN A 99 1.47 8.56 -8.95
C ASN A 99 2.28 8.75 -10.23
N LEU A 100 3.60 8.88 -10.12
CA LEU A 100 4.48 9.07 -11.27
C LEU A 100 4.42 7.92 -12.28
N ALA A 101 4.26 6.68 -11.82
CA ALA A 101 4.08 5.53 -12.70
C ALA A 101 2.79 5.64 -13.51
N ILE A 102 1.67 6.05 -12.89
CA ILE A 102 0.40 6.30 -13.57
C ILE A 102 0.55 7.44 -14.60
N GLU A 103 1.11 8.58 -14.18
CA GLU A 103 1.25 9.75 -15.05
C GLU A 103 2.09 9.46 -16.29
N ARG A 104 3.17 8.70 -16.13
CA ARG A 104 4.09 8.40 -17.24
C ARG A 104 3.59 7.30 -18.16
N THR A 105 2.86 6.33 -17.62
CA THR A 105 2.64 5.06 -18.33
C THR A 105 1.19 4.67 -18.55
N ALA A 106 0.25 5.24 -17.80
CA ALA A 106 -1.17 4.93 -17.90
C ALA A 106 -1.99 6.04 -18.55
N TRP A 107 -1.54 7.30 -18.45
CA TRP A 107 -2.22 8.42 -19.12
C TRP A 107 -2.20 8.26 -20.65
N LYS A 108 -3.27 8.72 -21.30
CA LYS A 108 -3.67 8.42 -22.69
C LYS A 108 -4.34 7.06 -22.84
N ALA A 109 -3.73 5.97 -22.37
CA ALA A 109 -4.39 4.66 -22.41
C ALA A 109 -5.64 4.62 -21.52
N PHE A 110 -5.61 5.37 -20.41
CA PHE A 110 -6.69 5.44 -19.44
C PHE A 110 -6.92 6.86 -18.91
N ARG A 111 -8.14 7.08 -18.42
CA ARG A 111 -8.44 8.15 -17.47
C ARG A 111 -8.35 7.58 -16.06
N SER A 112 -7.34 7.99 -15.31
CA SER A 112 -7.04 7.43 -13.98
C SER A 112 -7.75 8.19 -12.85
N GLU A 113 -8.35 7.47 -11.91
CA GLU A 113 -8.79 8.00 -10.61
C GLU A 113 -8.13 7.20 -9.50
N VAL A 114 -7.63 7.87 -8.45
CA VAL A 114 -6.85 7.24 -7.38
C VAL A 114 -7.45 7.64 -6.03
N TYR A 115 -7.79 6.63 -5.22
CA TYR A 115 -8.44 6.83 -3.93
C TYR A 115 -7.69 6.07 -2.82
N PRO A 116 -7.25 6.74 -1.74
CA PRO A 116 -6.85 6.04 -0.53
C PRO A 116 -8.05 5.32 0.08
N THR A 117 -7.83 4.08 0.50
CA THR A 117 -8.84 3.17 1.03
C THR A 117 -8.30 2.41 2.23
N TYR A 118 -9.17 1.75 2.99
CA TYR A 118 -8.81 0.85 4.08
C TYR A 118 -9.79 -0.33 4.14
N ASP A 119 -9.36 -1.47 4.69
CA ASP A 119 -10.24 -2.63 4.84
C ASP A 119 -11.22 -2.41 6.01
N LEU A 120 -12.46 -2.05 5.68
CA LEU A 120 -13.54 -1.88 6.64
C LEU A 120 -14.17 -3.21 7.07
N TYR A 121 -13.92 -4.31 6.34
CA TYR A 121 -14.62 -5.58 6.57
C TYR A 121 -14.46 -6.11 8.01
N PRO A 122 -13.26 -6.14 8.63
CA PRO A 122 -13.09 -6.58 10.01
C PRO A 122 -13.95 -5.80 11.03
N ILE A 123 -14.29 -4.55 10.71
CA ILE A 123 -15.10 -3.68 11.58
C ILE A 123 -16.59 -3.88 11.32
N ILE A 124 -17.02 -4.14 10.09
CA ILE A 124 -18.44 -4.22 9.74
C ILE A 124 -19.02 -5.64 9.85
N GLU A 125 -18.20 -6.69 9.78
CA GLU A 125 -18.66 -8.08 9.67
C GLU A 125 -19.67 -8.47 10.76
N HIS A 126 -19.45 -8.07 12.00
CA HIS A 126 -20.36 -8.38 13.12
C HIS A 126 -21.74 -7.72 13.00
N LYS A 127 -21.87 -6.67 12.18
CA LYS A 127 -23.13 -5.96 11.91
C LYS A 127 -23.89 -6.56 10.72
N LEU A 128 -23.24 -7.39 9.90
CA LEU A 128 -23.87 -8.00 8.74
C LEU A 128 -24.72 -9.20 9.17
N GLY A 129 -25.97 -9.25 8.68
CA GLY A 129 -26.85 -10.40 8.87
C GLY A 129 -26.40 -11.65 8.09
N ASN A 130 -25.63 -11.46 7.02
CA ASN A 130 -24.98 -12.52 6.25
C ASN A 130 -23.47 -12.22 6.18
N LYS A 131 -22.64 -13.14 6.68
CA LYS A 131 -21.17 -13.01 6.76
C LYS A 131 -20.43 -13.81 5.68
N SER A 132 -21.13 -14.36 4.70
CA SER A 132 -20.48 -15.07 3.59
C SER A 132 -19.61 -14.09 2.78
N LYS A 133 -18.29 -14.21 2.93
CA LYS A 133 -17.28 -13.49 2.13
C LYS A 133 -16.51 -14.49 1.28
N VAL A 134 -16.30 -14.14 0.01
CA VAL A 134 -15.49 -14.92 -0.93
C VAL A 134 -14.20 -14.15 -1.20
N SER A 135 -13.09 -14.86 -1.25
CA SER A 135 -11.81 -14.38 -1.76
C SER A 135 -11.58 -15.00 -3.13
N TYR A 136 -11.16 -14.19 -4.09
CA TYR A 136 -10.85 -14.61 -5.47
C TYR A 136 -9.35 -14.72 -5.68
#